data_AF-A0A3N6G8S5-F1
#
_entry.id   AF-A0A3N6G8S5-F1
#
_cell.length_a   1.000
_cell.length_b   1.000
_cell.length_c   1.000
_cell.angle_alpha   90.00
_cell.angle_beta   90.00
_cell.angle_gamma   90.00
#
_symmetry.space_group_name_H-M   'P 1'
#
loop_
_entity.id
_entity.type
_entity.pdbx_description
1 polymer ?
#
loop_
_entity_poly.entity_id
_entity_poly.type
_entity_poly.pdbx_seq_one_letter_code
_entity_poly.pdbx_strand_id
1 'polypeptide(L)'
;MVYLQVPSQVINATVRLESWSSIPPEKNGNWFGREEVEVEFPGGDLRIVTIDGGMEEIPLTLPSPGLYKMRWQWIFNGERGPFTSPLSWHTLQIPPGSDEELDGRDQYCLVQIWRVVAGIKAG
;
A
#
# COMPACT_ATOMS: atom_id res chain seq x y z
N MET A 1 5.36 4.91 11.36
CA MET A 1 4.52 3.68 11.26
C MET A 1 3.29 4.04 10.45
N VAL A 2 2.95 3.26 9.41
CA VAL A 2 1.73 3.42 8.62
C VAL A 2 0.78 2.30 8.98
N TYR A 3 -0.48 2.64 9.22
CA TYR A 3 -1.53 1.67 9.47
C TYR A 3 -2.34 1.50 8.21
N LEU A 4 -2.40 0.26 7.71
CA LEU A 4 -3.36 -0.13 6.69
C LEU A 4 -4.59 -0.69 7.39
N GLN A 5 -5.70 0.04 7.34
CA GLN A 5 -6.98 -0.48 7.82
C GLN A 5 -7.53 -1.45 6.78
N VAL A 6 -7.53 -2.74 7.10
CA VAL A 6 -8.16 -3.75 6.27
C VAL A 6 -9.66 -3.79 6.63
N PRO A 7 -10.58 -3.57 5.68
CA PRO A 7 -12.02 -3.68 5.94
C PRO A 7 -12.37 -5.05 6.51
N SER A 8 -13.35 -5.14 7.41
CA SER A 8 -13.70 -6.40 8.08
C SER A 8 -14.19 -7.51 7.14
N GLN A 9 -14.58 -7.15 5.91
CA GLN A 9 -15.02 -8.06 4.86
C GLN A 9 -13.85 -8.75 4.13
N VAL A 10 -12.61 -8.26 4.31
CA VAL A 10 -11.39 -8.82 3.73
C VAL A 10 -10.82 -9.86 4.67
N ILE A 11 -10.78 -11.12 4.22
CA ILE A 11 -10.20 -12.25 4.97
C ILE A 11 -8.78 -12.51 4.46
N ASN A 12 -8.58 -12.45 3.14
CA ASN A 12 -7.28 -12.67 2.50
C ASN A 12 -6.80 -11.43 1.74
N ALA A 13 -5.76 -10.77 2.27
CA ALA A 13 -5.08 -9.65 1.62
C ALA A 13 -3.69 -10.07 1.14
N THR A 14 -3.33 -9.66 -0.07
CA THR A 14 -1.94 -9.75 -0.57
C THR A 14 -1.36 -8.35 -0.67
N VAL A 15 -0.20 -8.15 -0.03
CA VAL A 15 0.55 -6.90 -0.09
C VAL A 15 1.83 -7.13 -0.89
N ARG A 16 1.98 -6.43 -2.01
CA ARG A 16 3.23 -6.37 -2.77
C ARG A 16 3.95 -5.08 -2.45
N LEU A 17 5.16 -5.20 -1.93
CA LEU A 17 6.04 -4.07 -1.66
C LEU A 17 7.10 -3.96 -2.77
N GLU A 18 7.30 -2.74 -3.28
CA GLU A 18 8.35 -2.42 -4.23
C GLU A 18 9.17 -1.25 -3.71
N SER A 19 10.49 -1.41 -3.62
CA SER A 19 11.42 -0.31 -3.34
C SER A 19 11.98 0.23 -4.66
N TRP A 20 11.93 1.55 -4.82
CA TRP A 20 12.39 2.26 -6.02
C TRP A 20 13.42 3.34 -5.65
N SER A 21 14.41 3.52 -6.51
CA SER A 21 15.44 4.56 -6.35
C SER A 21 14.93 5.98 -6.61
N SER A 22 13.80 6.10 -7.32
CA SER A 22 13.16 7.35 -7.73
C SER A 22 11.64 7.17 -7.75
N ILE A 23 10.90 8.23 -8.11
CA ILE A 23 9.44 8.15 -8.29
C ILE A 23 9.12 6.99 -9.25
N PRO A 24 8.32 6.00 -8.82
CA PRO A 24 7.95 4.86 -9.65
C PRO A 24 7.00 5.30 -10.77
N PRO A 25 7.06 4.64 -11.94
CA PRO A 25 6.10 4.87 -13.02
C PRO A 25 4.68 4.59 -12.53
N GLU A 26 3.70 5.33 -13.05
CA GLU A 26 2.30 5.01 -12.79
C GLU A 26 1.97 3.67 -13.42
N LYS A 27 1.44 2.75 -12.62
CA LYS A 27 0.92 1.47 -13.13
C LYS A 27 -0.53 1.68 -13.55
N ASN A 28 -0.78 1.61 -14.86
CA ASN A 28 -2.13 1.56 -15.42
C ASN A 28 -2.75 0.22 -15.05
N GLY A 29 -3.60 0.23 -14.03
CA GLY A 29 -4.38 -0.91 -13.57
C GLY A 29 -5.74 -0.41 -13.10
N ASN A 30 -6.71 -1.32 -12.94
CA ASN A 30 -8.06 -0.99 -12.48
C ASN A 30 -8.09 -0.77 -10.96
N TRP A 31 -7.24 0.12 -10.46
CA TRP A 31 -7.13 0.42 -9.04
C TRP A 31 -8.39 1.12 -8.54
N PHE A 32 -8.93 0.64 -7.42
CA PHE A 32 -10.13 1.21 -6.80
C PHE A 32 -9.82 2.38 -5.89
N GLY A 33 -8.58 2.48 -5.46
CA GLY A 33 -8.10 3.65 -4.75
C GLY A 33 -6.60 3.78 -4.86
N ARG A 34 -6.16 5.02 -4.64
CA ARG A 34 -4.77 5.42 -4.60
C ARG A 34 -4.60 6.47 -3.53
N GLU A 35 -3.61 6.28 -2.68
CA GLU A 35 -3.18 7.30 -1.72
C GLU A 35 -1.66 7.35 -1.66
N GLU A 36 -1.12 8.54 -1.37
CA GLU A 36 0.31 8.73 -1.16
C GLU A 36 0.55 9.31 0.23
N VAL A 37 1.46 8.70 0.97
CA VAL A 37 1.83 9.13 2.33
C VAL A 37 3.34 9.26 2.46
N GLU A 38 3.79 10.12 3.37
CA GLU A 38 5.20 10.27 3.70
C GLU A 38 5.49 9.62 5.06
N VAL A 39 6.61 8.91 5.14
CA VAL A 39 6.97 8.10 6.31
C VAL A 39 8.46 8.21 6.55
N GLU A 40 8.83 8.52 7.78
CA GLU A 40 10.22 8.48 8.24
C GLU A 40 10.58 7.05 8.68
N PHE A 41 11.62 6.50 8.08
CA PHE A 41 12.20 5.20 8.42
C PHE A 41 13.59 5.40 9.03
N PRO A 42 13.72 5.45 10.37
CA PRO A 42 14.99 5.70 11.03
C PRO A 42 15.95 4.49 10.97
N GLY A 43 15.43 3.27 10.87
CA GLY A 43 16.22 2.04 10.76
C GLY A 43 16.27 1.42 9.36
N GLY A 44 15.41 1.86 8.44
CA GLY A 44 15.28 1.25 7.10
C GLY A 44 14.58 -0.11 7.07
N ASP A 45 14.24 -0.67 8.23
CA ASP A 45 13.50 -1.94 8.36
C ASP A 45 11.99 -1.75 8.15
N LEU A 46 11.39 -2.70 7.44
CA LEU A 46 9.95 -2.78 7.20
C LEU A 46 9.36 -4.03 7.84
N ARG A 47 8.19 -3.87 8.47
CA ARG A 47 7.43 -4.96 9.08
C ARG A 47 5.95 -4.79 8.75
N ILE A 48 5.25 -5.91 8.49
CA ILE A 48 3.79 -5.94 8.49
C ILE A 48 3.35 -6.52 9.83
N VAL A 49 2.38 -5.85 10.44
CA VAL A 49 1.72 -6.30 11.67
C VAL A 49 0.27 -6.58 11.32
N THR A 50 -0.16 -7.82 11.52
CA THR A 50 -1.55 -8.24 11.34
C THR A 50 -2.33 -8.12 12.65
N ILE A 51 -3.65 -7.95 12.56
CA ILE A 51 -4.53 -7.70 13.72
C ILE A 51 -4.57 -8.90 14.68
N ASP A 52 -4.36 -10.12 14.17
CA ASP A 52 -4.20 -11.35 14.97
C ASP A 52 -2.86 -11.43 15.72
N GLY A 53 -2.03 -10.38 15.64
CA GLY A 53 -0.79 -10.24 16.39
C GLY A 53 0.42 -10.90 15.72
N GLY A 54 0.26 -11.41 14.50
CA GLY A 54 1.38 -11.88 13.68
C GLY A 54 2.28 -10.71 13.28
N MET A 55 3.57 -10.81 13.57
CA MET A 55 4.59 -9.96 12.94
C MET A 55 5.27 -10.77 11.86
N GLU A 56 5.14 -10.33 10.61
CA GLU A 56 5.88 -10.90 9.50
C GLU A 56 7.03 -9.96 9.15
N GLU A 57 8.26 -10.46 9.29
CA GLU A 57 9.45 -9.76 8.79
C GLU A 57 9.48 -9.86 7.28
N ILE A 58 9.65 -8.70 6.63
CA ILE A 58 9.66 -8.62 5.18
C ILE A 58 11.11 -8.57 4.74
N PRO A 59 11.54 -9.41 3.78
CA PRO A 59 12.90 -9.38 3.24
C PRO A 59 13.13 -8.17 2.31
N LEU A 60 12.52 -7.03 2.62
CA LEU A 60 12.68 -5.77 1.90
C LEU A 60 13.32 -4.75 2.85
N THR A 61 14.61 -4.52 2.66
CA THR A 61 15.37 -3.48 3.38
C THR A 61 15.42 -2.22 2.54
N LEU A 62 15.12 -1.07 3.15
CA LEU A 62 15.30 0.22 2.47
C LEU A 62 16.80 0.59 2.39
N PRO A 63 17.23 1.27 1.33
CA PRO A 63 18.65 1.48 1.06
C PRO A 63 19.36 2.35 2.13
N SER A 64 18.63 3.19 2.85
CA SER A 64 19.15 3.87 4.04
C SER A 64 18.02 4.42 4.92
N PRO A 65 18.34 4.88 6.15
CA PRO A 65 17.43 5.72 6.92
C PRO A 65 17.02 7.01 6.19
N GLY A 66 15.82 7.50 6.47
CA GLY A 66 15.34 8.82 6.01
C GLY A 66 13.85 8.90 5.74
N LEU A 67 13.44 9.98 5.08
CA LEU A 67 12.06 10.22 4.64
C LEU A 67 11.79 9.54 3.30
N TYR A 68 10.71 8.76 3.26
CA TYR A 68 10.24 8.07 2.07
C TYR A 68 8.80 8.45 1.78
N LYS A 69 8.45 8.45 0.49
CA LYS A 69 7.08 8.53 0.03
C LYS A 69 6.62 7.13 -0.35
N MET A 70 5.40 6.80 0.02
CA MET A 70 4.77 5.52 -0.24
C MET A 70 3.49 5.76 -1.02
N ARG A 71 3.40 5.19 -2.22
CA ARG A 71 2.16 5.13 -3.00
C ARG A 71 1.50 3.79 -2.73
N TRP A 72 0.29 3.87 -2.22
CA TRP A 72 -0.57 2.74 -1.94
C TRP A 72 -1.65 2.70 -3.00
N GLN A 73 -1.83 1.53 -3.59
CA GLN A 73 -2.87 1.26 -4.58
C GLN A 73 -3.52 -0.05 -4.19
N TRP A 74 -4.83 -0.16 -4.35
CA TRP A 74 -5.54 -1.37 -3.98
C TRP A 74 -6.68 -1.70 -4.94
N ILE A 75 -6.95 -3.00 -5.01
CA ILE A 75 -8.08 -3.61 -5.68
C ILE A 75 -8.76 -4.48 -4.64
N PHE A 76 -10.08 -4.51 -4.64
CA PHE A 76 -10.89 -5.33 -3.73
C PHE A 76 -11.81 -6.25 -4.50
N ASN A 77 -12.28 -7.33 -3.88
CA ASN A 77 -13.37 -8.09 -4.47
C ASN A 77 -14.70 -7.31 -4.31
N GLY A 78 -15.23 -6.79 -5.41
CA GLY A 78 -16.46 -5.97 -5.41
C GLY A 78 -17.72 -6.68 -4.93
N GLU A 79 -17.75 -8.01 -4.88
CA GLU A 79 -18.90 -8.78 -4.38
C GLU A 79 -19.03 -8.75 -2.84
N ARG A 80 -17.98 -8.32 -2.12
CA ARG A 80 -17.95 -8.31 -0.65
C ARG A 80 -18.39 -7.00 0.01
N GLY A 81 -18.95 -6.08 -0.79
CA GLY A 81 -19.67 -4.90 -0.30
C GLY A 81 -18.88 -3.60 -0.41
N PRO A 82 -19.40 -2.51 0.17
CA PRO A 82 -18.71 -1.23 0.15
C PRO A 82 -17.46 -1.29 1.04
N PHE A 83 -16.32 -0.88 0.48
CA PHE A 83 -15.06 -0.76 1.22
C PHE A 83 -14.80 0.68 1.64
N THR A 84 -14.11 0.84 2.76
CA THR A 84 -13.51 2.11 3.18
C THR A 84 -12.08 2.16 2.67
N SER A 85 -11.55 3.35 2.39
CA SER A 85 -10.13 3.49 2.08
C SER A 85 -9.27 2.89 3.20
N PRO A 86 -8.27 2.07 2.87
CA PRO A 86 -7.38 1.52 3.88
C PRO A 86 -6.52 2.57 4.60
N LEU A 87 -6.40 3.76 4.05
CA LEU A 87 -5.56 4.83 4.59
C LEU A 87 -6.36 6.07 5.03
N SER A 88 -7.68 6.07 4.84
CA SER A 88 -8.56 7.16 5.26
C SER A 88 -10.00 6.68 5.45
N TRP A 89 -10.83 7.44 6.17
CA TRP A 89 -12.18 6.97 6.56
C TRP A 89 -13.26 7.11 5.47
N HIS A 90 -12.90 7.43 4.22
CA HIS A 90 -13.89 7.62 3.16
C HIS A 90 -14.31 6.31 2.49
N THR A 91 -15.58 6.23 2.09
CA THR A 91 -16.12 5.08 1.35
C THR A 91 -15.65 5.10 -0.09
N LEU A 92 -15.11 3.98 -0.55
CA LEU A 92 -14.70 3.77 -1.93
C LEU A 92 -15.89 3.35 -2.80
N GLN A 93 -15.94 3.88 -4.01
CA GLN A 93 -16.85 3.38 -5.03
C GLN A 93 -16.17 2.22 -5.77
N ILE A 94 -16.67 1.01 -5.55
CA ILE A 94 -16.13 -0.19 -6.19
C ILE A 94 -16.97 -0.54 -7.40
N PRO A 95 -16.42 -0.44 -8.63
CA PRO A 95 -17.12 -0.92 -9.80
C PRO A 95 -17.24 -2.45 -9.75
N PRO A 96 -18.38 -3.03 -10.17
CA PRO A 96 -18.55 -4.48 -10.22
C PRO A 96 -17.59 -5.11 -11.25
N GLY A 97 -16.95 -6.23 -10.89
CA GLY A 97 -16.35 -7.14 -11.87
C GLY A 97 -14.82 -7.22 -11.99
N SER A 98 -14.03 -7.06 -10.91
CA SER A 98 -12.57 -7.25 -10.97
C SER A 98 -12.06 -8.57 -10.37
N ASP A 99 -12.81 -9.66 -10.50
CA ASP A 99 -12.42 -10.96 -9.91
C ASP A 99 -11.18 -11.59 -10.59
N GLU A 100 -10.93 -11.31 -11.87
CA GLU A 100 -9.81 -11.92 -12.61
C GLU A 100 -8.44 -11.46 -12.10
N GLU A 101 -8.28 -10.22 -11.63
CA GLU A 101 -6.99 -9.71 -11.12
C GLU A 101 -6.67 -10.21 -9.70
N LEU A 102 -7.67 -10.68 -8.96
CA LEU A 102 -7.52 -11.06 -7.56
C LEU A 102 -7.20 -12.54 -7.38
N ASP A 103 -7.49 -13.39 -8.38
CA ASP A 103 -7.20 -14.85 -8.34
C ASP A 103 -7.71 -15.47 -7.03
N GLY A 104 -8.99 -15.18 -6.71
CA GLY A 104 -9.68 -15.65 -5.51
C GLY A 104 -9.35 -14.92 -4.20
N ARG A 105 -8.53 -13.84 -4.24
CA ARG A 105 -8.21 -13.01 -3.06
C ARG A 105 -9.28 -11.94 -2.82
N ASP A 106 -9.36 -11.46 -1.58
CA ASP A 106 -10.31 -10.41 -1.19
C ASP A 106 -9.75 -9.00 -1.42
N GLN A 107 -8.43 -8.86 -1.32
CA GLN A 107 -7.72 -7.61 -1.53
C GLN A 107 -6.33 -7.86 -2.13
N TYR A 108 -5.96 -7.02 -3.08
CA TYR A 108 -4.58 -6.85 -3.51
C TYR A 108 -4.14 -5.41 -3.27
N CYS A 109 -3.00 -5.23 -2.62
CA CYS A 109 -2.41 -3.92 -2.35
C CYS A 109 -0.99 -3.85 -2.91
N LEU A 110 -0.74 -2.86 -3.76
CA LEU A 110 0.60 -2.50 -4.21
C LEU A 110 1.08 -1.28 -3.44
N VAL A 111 2.27 -1.41 -2.86
CA VAL A 111 2.94 -0.35 -2.12
C VAL A 111 4.28 -0.07 -2.77
N GLN A 112 4.39 1.09 -3.42
CA GLN A 112 5.63 1.53 -4.05
C GLN A 112 6.30 2.58 -3.15
N ILE A 113 7.54 2.32 -2.76
CA ILE A 113 8.28 3.12 -1.79
C ILE A 113 9.47 3.75 -2.51
N TRP A 114 9.63 5.06 -2.40
CA TRP A 114 10.81 5.76 -2.93
C TRP A 114 11.26 6.86 -1.99
N ARG A 115 12.54 7.18 -2.06
CA ARG A 115 13.12 8.21 -1.19
C ARG A 115 12.65 9.60 -1.62
N VAL A 116 12.29 10.43 -0.63
CA VAL A 116 12.15 11.87 -0.85
C VAL A 116 13.54 12.48 -0.71
N VAL A 117 14.12 12.91 -1.82
CA VAL A 117 15.34 13.71 -1.76
C VAL A 117 14.92 15.06 -1.19
N ALA A 118 15.41 15.40 0.01
CA ALA A 118 15.29 16.75 0.52
C ALA A 118 15.86 17.68 -0.55
N GLY A 119 15.00 18.51 -1.15
CA GLY A 119 15.33 19.28 -2.33
C GLY A 119 16.65 20.02 -2.13
N ILE A 120 17.55 19.90 -3.11
CA ILE A 120 18.52 20.97 -3.35
C ILE A 120 17.65 22.21 -3.54
N LYS A 121 17.68 23.13 -2.56
CA LYS A 121 17.19 24.48 -2.81
C LYS A 121 17.98 24.98 -4.01
N ALA A 122 17.30 25.18 -5.13
CA ALA A 122 17.84 26.00 -6.20
C ALA A 122 18.09 27.38 -5.57
N GLY A 123 19.37 27.66 -5.33
CA GLY A 123 19.85 28.99 -4.93
C GLY A 123 19.87 29.94 -6.12
#